data_AF-A0A225CZ49-F1
#
_entry.id   AF-A0A225CZ49-F1
#
_cell.length_a   1.000
_cell.length_b   1.000
_cell.length_c   1.000
_cell.angle_alpha   90.00
_cell.angle_beta   90.00
_cell.angle_gamma   90.00
#
_symmetry.space_group_name_H-M   'P 1'
#
loop_
_entity.id
_entity.type
_entity.pdbx_description
1 polymer ?
#
loop_
_entity_poly.entity_id
_entity_poly.type
_entity_poly.pdbx_seq_one_letter_code
_entity_poly.pdbx_strand_id
1 'polypeptide(L)'
;MTKALIGGNSVEQLKSIIARVEKLEEEKAGIAADIRDIFAEAKGNGFDVKAIRSIIKIRKMDASEREEAETVLDTYLHALGMVPEFEAFDEAKEQAVENESADQLAKPDGHYLQAVTLVVLDRNASASYLQRLLKIRYNHAAELIERMEREGIVGPANHLGKREVLRKPEGEAA
;
A
#
# COMPACT_ATOMS: atom_id res chain seq x y z
N MET A 1 18.89 38.57 -43.28
CA MET A 1 20.16 37.85 -43.12
C MET A 1 20.14 37.16 -41.77
N THR A 2 20.27 35.82 -41.73
CA THR A 2 20.82 34.98 -40.64
C THR A 2 20.68 33.50 -41.02
N LYS A 3 21.33 33.08 -42.12
CA LYS A 3 21.54 31.65 -42.40
C LYS A 3 22.90 31.27 -41.81
N ALA A 4 22.98 31.26 -40.48
CA ALA A 4 24.15 30.77 -39.78
C ALA A 4 24.12 29.23 -39.77
N LEU A 5 24.93 28.64 -40.65
CA LEU A 5 25.93 27.63 -40.28
C LEU A 5 25.49 26.55 -39.26
N ILE A 6 24.60 25.65 -39.66
CA ILE A 6 24.61 24.29 -39.08
C ILE A 6 25.67 23.53 -39.88
N GLY A 7 26.88 23.40 -39.34
CA GLY A 7 27.98 22.69 -39.99
C GLY A 7 27.59 21.23 -40.29
N GLY A 8 28.19 20.61 -41.32
CA GLY A 8 27.82 19.26 -41.80
C GLY A 8 27.75 18.19 -40.70
N ASN A 9 28.63 18.28 -39.68
CA ASN A 9 28.61 17.40 -38.50
C ASN A 9 27.32 17.55 -37.67
N SER A 10 26.83 18.79 -37.49
CA SER A 10 25.58 19.05 -36.76
C SER A 10 24.34 18.52 -37.49
N VAL A 11 24.37 18.40 -38.82
CA VAL A 11 23.30 17.76 -39.61
C VAL A 11 23.29 16.25 -39.43
N GLU A 12 24.46 15.60 -39.42
CA GLU A 12 24.57 14.16 -39.16
C GLU A 12 24.15 13.80 -37.73
N GLN A 13 24.56 14.61 -36.74
CA GLN A 13 24.10 14.48 -35.36
C GLN A 13 22.58 14.60 -35.25
N LEU A 14 21.97 15.58 -35.93
CA LEU A 14 20.52 15.75 -35.94
C LEU A 14 19.81 14.53 -36.55
N LYS A 15 20.29 14.02 -37.68
CA LYS A 15 19.72 12.79 -38.29
C LYS A 15 19.81 11.58 -37.37
N SER A 16 20.94 11.42 -36.67
CA SER A 16 21.13 10.34 -35.69
C SER A 16 20.17 10.46 -34.51
N ILE A 17 19.94 11.67 -33.98
CA ILE A 17 18.97 11.91 -32.91
C ILE A 17 17.56 11.56 -33.38
N ILE A 18 17.15 12.02 -34.56
CA ILE A 18 15.81 11.75 -35.12
C ILE A 18 15.59 10.24 -35.28
N ALA A 19 16.52 9.53 -35.93
CA ALA A 19 16.39 8.09 -36.14
C ALA A 19 16.29 7.29 -34.83
N ARG A 20 17.02 7.70 -33.79
CA ARG A 20 16.93 7.07 -32.45
C ARG A 20 15.59 7.33 -31.79
N VAL A 21 15.03 8.54 -31.92
CA VAL A 21 13.72 8.87 -31.37
C VAL A 21 12.61 8.12 -32.11
N GLU A 22 12.67 8.05 -33.43
CA GLU A 22 11.70 7.30 -34.24
C GLU A 22 11.67 5.81 -33.86
N LYS A 23 12.85 5.20 -33.69
CA LYS A 23 12.95 3.82 -33.21
C LYS A 23 12.30 3.65 -31.83
N LEU A 24 12.54 4.58 -30.90
CA LEU A 24 11.94 4.51 -29.56
C LEU A 24 10.41 4.71 -29.59
N GLU A 25 9.89 5.55 -30.48
CA GLU A 25 8.44 5.70 -30.66
C GLU A 25 7.81 4.44 -31.26
N GLU A 26 8.50 3.74 -32.17
CA GLU A 26 8.06 2.44 -32.68
C GLU A 26 8.03 1.38 -31.57
N GLU A 27 9.11 1.27 -30.78
CA GLU A 27 9.18 0.35 -29.63
C GLU A 27 8.06 0.64 -28.61
N LYS A 28 7.83 1.91 -28.28
CA LYS A 28 6.75 2.36 -27.39
C LYS A 28 5.37 2.01 -27.95
N ALA A 29 5.15 2.15 -29.26
CA ALA A 29 3.90 1.78 -29.91
C ALA A 29 3.66 0.26 -29.84
N GLY A 30 4.70 -0.55 -30.03
CA GLY A 30 4.66 -2.00 -29.86
C GLY A 30 4.28 -2.39 -28.42
N ILE A 31 5.01 -1.86 -27.42
CA ILE A 31 4.70 -2.11 -26.01
C ILE A 31 3.28 -1.68 -25.64
N ALA A 32 2.81 -0.54 -26.19
CA ALA A 32 1.44 -0.08 -25.96
C ALA A 32 0.39 -0.99 -26.62
N ALA A 33 0.72 -1.68 -27.70
CA ALA A 33 -0.13 -2.72 -28.29
C ALA A 33 -0.18 -3.95 -27.38
N ASP A 34 0.96 -4.46 -26.95
CA ASP A 34 1.05 -5.62 -26.05
C ASP A 34 0.26 -5.39 -24.75
N ILE A 35 0.39 -4.21 -24.13
CA ILE A 35 -0.37 -3.85 -22.93
C ILE A 35 -1.88 -3.87 -23.20
N ARG A 36 -2.34 -3.42 -24.37
CA ARG A 36 -3.75 -3.46 -24.74
C ARG A 36 -4.25 -4.88 -24.89
N ASP A 37 -3.46 -5.76 -25.50
CA ASP A 37 -3.82 -7.15 -25.71
C ASP A 37 -3.92 -7.91 -24.38
N ILE A 38 -3.01 -7.66 -23.44
CA ILE A 38 -3.09 -8.21 -22.07
C ILE A 38 -4.37 -7.75 -21.36
N PHE A 39 -4.75 -6.47 -21.48
CA PHE A 39 -6.00 -5.99 -20.91
C PHE A 39 -7.23 -6.59 -21.58
N ALA A 40 -7.17 -6.87 -22.90
CA ALA A 40 -8.24 -7.54 -23.62
C ALA A 40 -8.38 -9.00 -23.18
N GLU A 41 -7.26 -9.70 -22.97
CA GLU A 41 -7.22 -11.04 -22.40
C GLU A 41 -7.83 -11.07 -20.99
N ALA A 42 -7.40 -10.16 -20.11
CA ALA A 42 -7.96 -10.04 -18.76
C ALA A 42 -9.49 -9.82 -18.81
N LYS A 43 -9.98 -8.99 -19.74
CA LYS A 43 -11.42 -8.79 -19.94
C LYS A 43 -12.11 -10.05 -20.45
N GLY A 44 -11.50 -10.77 -21.39
CA GLY A 44 -12.01 -12.05 -21.91
C GLY A 44 -12.12 -13.13 -20.83
N ASN A 45 -11.21 -13.09 -19.86
CA ASN A 45 -11.20 -13.97 -18.68
C ASN A 45 -12.14 -13.48 -17.56
N GLY A 46 -12.89 -12.39 -17.76
CA GLY A 46 -13.89 -11.89 -16.81
C GLY A 46 -13.37 -10.93 -15.73
N PHE A 47 -12.13 -10.46 -15.83
CA PHE A 47 -11.60 -9.48 -14.87
C PHE A 47 -12.05 -8.04 -15.18
N ASP A 48 -12.24 -7.24 -14.13
CA ASP A 48 -12.51 -5.80 -14.25
C ASP A 48 -11.22 -5.02 -14.60
N VAL A 49 -11.15 -4.56 -15.85
CA VAL A 49 -10.01 -3.78 -16.37
C VAL A 49 -9.80 -2.46 -15.63
N LYS A 50 -10.86 -1.79 -15.15
CA LYS A 50 -10.73 -0.54 -14.39
C LYS A 50 -10.09 -0.80 -13.03
N ALA A 51 -10.53 -1.86 -12.35
CA ALA A 51 -9.93 -2.27 -11.09
C ALA A 51 -8.44 -2.60 -11.24
N ILE A 52 -8.06 -3.36 -12.28
CA ILE A 52 -6.65 -3.67 -12.58
C ILE A 52 -5.85 -2.38 -12.83
N ARG A 53 -6.38 -1.43 -13.60
CA ARG A 53 -5.71 -0.13 -13.85
C ARG A 53 -5.48 0.65 -12.56
N SER A 54 -6.48 0.68 -11.67
CA SER A 54 -6.35 1.31 -10.35
C SER A 54 -5.28 0.62 -9.52
N ILE A 55 -5.22 -0.72 -9.51
CA ILE A 55 -4.19 -1.48 -8.81
C ILE A 55 -2.80 -1.19 -9.38
N ILE A 56 -2.62 -1.11 -10.70
CA ILE A 56 -1.33 -0.77 -11.31
C ILE A 56 -0.90 0.65 -10.93
N LYS A 57 -1.83 1.62 -10.95
CA LYS A 57 -1.55 2.99 -10.50
C LYS A 57 -1.09 2.98 -9.05
N ILE A 58 -1.80 2.23 -8.20
CA ILE A 58 -1.47 2.05 -6.80
C ILE A 58 -0.06 1.48 -6.65
N ARG A 59 0.26 0.40 -7.35
CA ARG A 59 1.57 -0.28 -7.27
C ARG A 59 2.74 0.54 -7.82
N LYS A 60 2.48 1.58 -8.61
CA LYS A 60 3.50 2.49 -9.14
C LYS A 60 3.84 3.64 -8.18
N MET A 61 2.97 3.95 -7.22
CA MET A 61 3.25 4.96 -6.20
C MET A 61 4.30 4.43 -5.24
N ASP A 62 5.24 5.28 -4.83
CA ASP A 62 6.16 4.99 -3.74
C ASP A 62 5.37 4.74 -2.44
N ALA A 63 5.91 3.90 -1.55
CA ALA A 63 5.22 3.51 -0.33
C ALA A 63 4.98 4.72 0.60
N SER A 64 5.95 5.62 0.70
CA SER A 64 5.83 6.85 1.50
C SER A 64 4.80 7.79 0.90
N GLU A 65 4.85 8.02 -0.42
CA GLU A 65 3.87 8.86 -1.12
C GLU A 65 2.45 8.29 -1.03
N ARG A 66 2.32 6.96 -1.09
CA ARG A 66 1.06 6.26 -0.87
C ARG A 66 0.53 6.50 0.53
N GLU A 67 1.37 6.36 1.54
CA GLU A 67 0.99 6.49 2.94
C GLU A 67 0.54 7.92 3.29
N GLU A 68 1.27 8.92 2.79
CA GLU A 68 0.89 10.33 2.91
C GLU A 68 -0.45 10.60 2.23
N ALA A 69 -0.63 10.12 0.99
CA ALA A 69 -1.87 10.29 0.26
C ALA A 69 -3.06 9.60 0.94
N GLU A 70 -2.85 8.41 1.51
CA GLU A 70 -3.88 7.67 2.26
C GLU A 70 -4.25 8.41 3.55
N THR A 71 -3.29 8.94 4.29
CA THR A 71 -3.52 9.73 5.52
C THR A 71 -4.32 11.00 5.24
N VAL A 72 -3.92 11.74 4.20
CA VAL A 72 -4.61 12.96 3.79
C VAL A 72 -6.04 12.63 3.34
N LEU A 73 -6.22 11.60 2.50
CA LEU A 73 -7.54 11.17 2.04
C LEU A 73 -8.44 10.77 3.22
N ASP A 74 -7.94 9.99 4.16
CA ASP A 74 -8.67 9.56 5.36
C ASP A 74 -9.16 10.76 6.18
N THR A 75 -8.28 11.76 6.39
CA THR A 75 -8.63 13.01 7.08
C THR A 75 -9.82 13.72 6.40
N TYR A 76 -9.81 13.83 5.07
CA TYR A 76 -10.90 14.45 4.34
C TYR A 76 -12.18 13.60 4.33
N LEU A 77 -12.06 12.27 4.19
CA LEU A 77 -13.22 11.38 4.22
C LEU A 77 -13.92 11.44 5.58
N HIS A 78 -13.15 11.52 6.67
CA HIS A 78 -13.68 11.72 8.01
C HIS A 78 -14.41 13.07 8.12
N ALA A 79 -13.80 14.16 7.65
CA ALA A 79 -14.44 15.48 7.65
C ALA A 79 -15.75 15.54 6.84
N LEU A 80 -15.90 14.68 5.83
CA LEU A 80 -17.09 14.57 4.99
C LEU A 80 -18.11 13.54 5.50
N GLY A 81 -17.87 12.85 6.61
CA GLY A 81 -18.75 11.79 7.13
C GLY A 81 -18.87 10.59 6.18
N MET A 82 -17.89 10.39 5.30
CA MET A 82 -17.86 9.30 4.32
C MET A 82 -17.19 8.03 4.87
N VAL A 83 -16.62 8.12 6.07
CA VAL A 83 -16.15 6.99 6.87
C VAL A 83 -17.22 6.74 7.94
N PRO A 84 -17.54 5.48 8.29
CA PRO A 84 -18.42 5.20 9.42
C PRO A 84 -17.89 5.93 10.66
N GLU A 85 -18.73 6.77 11.27
CA GLU A 85 -18.48 7.30 12.62
C GLU A 85 -18.55 6.12 13.58
N PHE A 86 -17.40 5.48 13.82
CA PHE A 86 -17.25 4.73 15.05
C PHE A 86 -17.28 5.77 16.16
N GLU A 87 -18.27 5.68 17.04
CA GLU A 87 -18.44 6.59 18.18
C GLU A 87 -17.08 6.91 18.80
N ALA A 88 -16.77 8.19 18.90
CA ALA A 88 -15.51 8.70 19.41
C ALA A 88 -15.18 8.01 20.73
N PHE A 89 -13.93 7.57 20.85
CA PHE A 89 -13.41 6.96 22.06
C PHE A 89 -13.48 8.01 23.16
N ASP A 90 -14.33 7.75 24.15
CA ASP A 90 -14.50 8.61 25.31
C ASP A 90 -13.19 8.54 26.12
N GLU A 91 -12.30 9.51 25.93
CA GLU A 91 -10.98 9.59 26.59
C GLU A 91 -11.11 9.48 28.13
N ALA A 92 -12.26 9.91 28.68
CA ALA A 92 -12.58 9.79 30.10
C ALA A 92 -12.84 8.34 30.54
N LYS A 93 -13.35 7.47 29.66
CA LYS A 93 -13.50 6.04 29.95
C LYS A 93 -12.16 5.31 29.90
N GLU A 94 -11.23 5.74 29.05
CA GLU A 94 -9.90 5.12 28.98
C GLU A 94 -9.05 5.44 30.21
N GLN A 95 -9.10 6.67 30.74
CA GLN A 95 -8.44 6.99 32.01
C GLN A 95 -9.04 6.25 33.22
N ALA A 96 -10.35 5.96 33.19
CA ALA A 96 -10.99 5.12 34.21
C ALA A 96 -10.57 3.65 34.08
N VAL A 97 -10.41 3.16 32.84
CA VAL A 97 -9.91 1.81 32.53
C VAL A 97 -8.41 1.70 32.82
N GLU A 98 -7.58 2.71 32.56
CA GLU A 98 -6.13 2.76 32.87
C GLU A 98 -5.86 2.63 34.37
N ASN A 99 -6.71 3.23 35.21
CA ASN A 99 -6.58 3.14 36.67
C ASN A 99 -7.00 1.77 37.23
N GLU A 100 -7.95 1.06 36.59
CA GLU A 100 -8.19 -0.37 36.86
C GLU A 100 -7.10 -1.27 36.24
N SER A 101 -6.47 -0.81 35.16
CA SER A 101 -5.46 -1.54 34.40
C SER A 101 -4.08 -1.54 35.05
N ALA A 102 -3.76 -0.60 35.93
CA ALA A 102 -2.49 -0.64 36.67
C ALA A 102 -2.30 -1.93 37.48
N ASP A 103 -3.40 -2.55 37.94
CA ASP A 103 -3.40 -3.85 38.63
C ASP A 103 -3.40 -5.04 37.64
N GLN A 104 -3.82 -4.83 36.38
CA GLN A 104 -3.82 -5.82 35.30
C GLN A 104 -2.56 -5.76 34.40
N LEU A 105 -1.77 -4.69 34.48
CA LEU A 105 -0.48 -4.49 33.79
C LEU A 105 0.60 -5.50 34.21
N ALA A 106 0.30 -6.36 35.19
CA ALA A 106 1.08 -7.56 35.51
C ALA A 106 0.85 -8.73 34.53
N LYS A 107 -0.10 -8.63 33.58
CA LYS A 107 -0.29 -9.64 32.52
C LYS A 107 0.12 -9.09 31.16
N PRO A 108 1.13 -9.69 30.51
CA PRO A 108 1.47 -9.35 29.13
C PRO A 108 0.35 -9.84 28.20
N ASP A 109 0.06 -9.06 27.16
CA ASP A 109 -0.53 -9.52 25.89
C ASP A 109 -2.03 -9.35 25.58
N GLY A 110 -2.81 -8.52 26.29
CA GLY A 110 -4.22 -8.28 25.93
C GLY A 110 -4.45 -7.81 24.48
N HIS A 111 -3.86 -6.66 24.10
CA HIS A 111 -3.97 -6.13 22.73
C HIS A 111 -3.11 -6.89 21.72
N TYR A 112 -2.00 -7.51 22.15
CA TYR A 112 -1.13 -8.27 21.27
C TYR A 112 -1.80 -9.55 20.76
N LEU A 113 -2.40 -10.35 21.64
CA LEU A 113 -3.15 -11.56 21.25
C LEU A 113 -4.32 -11.22 20.32
N GLN A 114 -5.02 -10.12 20.59
CA GLN A 114 -6.12 -9.67 19.74
C GLN A 114 -5.62 -9.22 18.36
N ALA A 115 -4.51 -8.50 18.30
CA ALA A 115 -3.86 -8.11 17.06
C ALA A 115 -3.43 -9.33 16.23
N VAL A 116 -2.78 -10.30 16.86
CA VAL A 116 -2.34 -11.55 16.20
C VAL A 116 -3.55 -12.28 15.61
N THR A 117 -4.63 -12.37 16.36
CA THR A 117 -5.87 -13.03 15.92
C THR A 117 -6.42 -12.38 14.65
N LEU A 118 -6.56 -11.05 14.64
CA LEU A 118 -7.05 -10.31 13.47
C LEU A 118 -6.14 -10.48 12.26
N VAL A 119 -4.81 -10.35 12.46
CA VAL A 119 -3.84 -10.48 11.37
C VAL A 119 -3.89 -11.88 10.74
N VAL A 120 -3.98 -12.93 11.57
CA VAL A 120 -4.02 -14.32 11.09
C VAL A 120 -5.32 -14.65 10.38
N LEU A 121 -6.47 -14.23 10.93
CA LEU A 121 -7.79 -14.49 10.34
C LEU A 121 -7.99 -13.72 9.04
N ASP A 122 -7.71 -12.42 9.05
CA ASP A 122 -8.00 -11.53 7.92
C ASP A 122 -6.88 -11.51 6.88
N ARG A 123 -5.77 -12.21 7.16
CA ARG A 123 -4.56 -12.28 6.32
C ARG A 123 -4.02 -10.89 5.96
N ASN A 124 -4.14 -9.93 6.89
CA ASN A 124 -3.76 -8.54 6.70
C ASN A 124 -2.90 -8.02 7.86
N ALA A 125 -1.64 -7.72 7.58
CA ALA A 125 -0.65 -7.25 8.57
C ALA A 125 -0.25 -5.79 8.38
N SER A 126 -1.19 -4.93 8.00
CA SER A 126 -0.98 -3.48 7.95
C SER A 126 -1.13 -2.86 9.35
N ALA A 127 -0.20 -1.97 9.72
CA ALA A 127 -0.31 -1.18 10.94
C ALA A 127 -1.59 -0.34 10.96
N SER A 128 -1.95 0.30 9.84
CA SER A 128 -3.21 1.06 9.71
C SER A 128 -4.47 0.19 9.84
N TYR A 129 -4.38 -1.10 9.48
CA TYR A 129 -5.48 -2.05 9.70
C TYR A 129 -5.72 -2.28 11.18
N LEU A 130 -4.66 -2.58 11.93
CA LEU A 130 -4.72 -2.77 13.37
C LEU A 130 -5.07 -1.48 14.11
N GLN A 131 -4.57 -0.33 13.67
CA GLN A 131 -4.90 0.98 14.19
C GLN A 131 -6.43 1.19 14.21
N ARG A 132 -7.11 0.89 13.10
CA ARG A 132 -8.57 1.07 12.99
C ARG A 132 -9.36 0.05 13.81
N LEU A 133 -8.93 -1.21 13.83
CA LEU A 133 -9.68 -2.28 14.50
C LEU A 133 -9.50 -2.30 16.01
N LEU A 134 -8.26 -2.14 16.46
CA LEU A 134 -7.91 -2.13 17.88
C LEU A 134 -8.01 -0.73 18.48
N LYS A 135 -8.17 0.30 17.63
CA LYS A 135 -8.37 1.69 18.02
C LYS A 135 -7.21 2.20 18.87
N ILE A 136 -6.01 1.77 18.49
CA ILE A 136 -4.74 2.14 19.08
C ILE A 136 -4.06 3.17 18.19
N ARG A 137 -3.10 3.94 18.74
CA ARG A 137 -2.29 4.86 17.94
C ARG A 137 -1.44 4.10 16.92
N TYR A 138 -1.16 4.73 15.78
CA TYR A 138 -0.40 4.12 14.69
C TYR A 138 0.96 3.54 15.13
N ASN A 139 1.74 4.31 15.90
CA ASN A 139 3.03 3.85 16.40
C ASN A 139 2.91 2.57 17.22
N HIS A 140 1.85 2.45 18.03
CA HIS A 140 1.60 1.23 18.77
C HIS A 140 1.19 0.07 17.84
N ALA A 141 0.37 0.33 16.83
CA ALA A 141 0.04 -0.67 15.82
C ALA A 141 1.28 -1.15 15.04
N ALA A 142 2.21 -0.24 14.72
CA ALA A 142 3.46 -0.56 14.07
C ALA A 142 4.36 -1.44 14.96
N GLU A 143 4.51 -1.10 16.24
CA GLU A 143 5.22 -1.91 17.24
C GLU A 143 4.66 -3.34 17.32
N LEU A 144 3.32 -3.50 17.31
CA LEU A 144 2.68 -4.81 17.31
C LEU A 144 3.05 -5.61 16.05
N ILE A 145 3.04 -4.98 14.88
CA ILE A 145 3.43 -5.63 13.61
C ILE A 145 4.92 -6.01 13.60
N GLU A 146 5.80 -5.16 14.09
CA GLU A 146 7.24 -5.45 14.22
C GLU A 146 7.49 -6.61 15.20
N ARG A 147 6.76 -6.65 16.31
CA ARG A 147 6.80 -7.79 17.24
C ARG A 147 6.35 -9.07 16.55
N MET A 148 5.25 -9.04 15.80
CA MET A 148 4.76 -10.20 15.05
C MET A 148 5.74 -10.67 13.96
N GLU A 149 6.50 -9.75 13.34
CA GLU A 149 7.57 -10.10 12.40
C GLU A 149 8.70 -10.84 13.12
N ARG A 150 9.16 -10.31 14.26
CA ARG A 150 10.22 -10.93 15.07
C ARG A 150 9.83 -12.33 15.56
N GLU A 151 8.55 -12.52 15.86
CA GLU A 151 7.98 -13.81 16.29
C GLU A 151 7.61 -14.74 15.13
N GLY A 152 7.81 -14.33 13.86
CA GLY A 152 7.57 -15.16 12.68
C GLY A 152 6.08 -15.36 12.34
N ILE A 153 5.19 -14.53 12.88
CA ILE A 153 3.75 -14.53 12.55
C ILE A 153 3.54 -13.83 11.21
N VAL A 154 4.34 -12.79 10.94
CA VAL A 154 4.36 -12.05 9.67
C VAL A 154 5.76 -12.10 9.07
N GLY A 155 5.84 -12.06 7.75
CA GLY A 155 7.07 -11.94 7.00
C GLY A 155 7.59 -10.50 6.96
N PRO A 156 8.81 -10.32 6.43
CA PRO A 156 9.40 -9.00 6.26
C PRO A 156 8.54 -8.14 5.31
N ALA A 157 8.64 -6.83 5.49
CA ALA A 157 8.04 -5.90 4.55
C ALA A 157 8.68 -6.07 3.16
N ASN A 158 7.84 -6.25 2.13
CA ASN A 158 8.31 -6.22 0.76
C ASN A 158 8.56 -4.77 0.29
N HIS A 159 8.99 -4.61 -0.95
CA HIS A 159 9.23 -3.30 -1.58
C HIS A 159 7.99 -2.39 -1.69
N LEU A 160 6.80 -2.87 -1.30
CA LEU A 160 5.54 -2.12 -1.25
C LEU A 160 5.05 -1.93 0.20
N GLY A 161 5.89 -2.21 1.21
CA GLY A 161 5.54 -2.15 2.63
C GLY A 161 4.56 -3.23 3.09
N LYS A 162 4.18 -4.18 2.22
CA LYS A 162 3.26 -5.27 2.57
C LYS A 162 4.02 -6.41 3.23
N ARG A 163 3.41 -6.97 4.27
CA ARG A 163 3.96 -8.10 5.04
C ARG A 163 3.06 -9.31 4.82
N GLU A 164 3.67 -10.45 4.51
CA GLU A 164 2.94 -11.71 4.28
C GLU A 164 2.63 -12.39 5.61
N VAL A 165 1.39 -12.76 5.87
CA VAL A 165 1.03 -13.49 7.10
C VAL A 165 1.48 -14.95 6.98
N LEU A 166 2.42 -15.38 7.83
CA LEU A 166 3.05 -16.70 7.72
C LEU A 166 2.29 -17.78 8.49
N ARG A 167 1.61 -17.41 9.59
CA ARG A 167 0.84 -18.36 10.40
C ARG A 167 -0.54 -18.65 9.80
N LYS A 168 -0.98 -19.91 9.84
CA LYS A 168 -2.35 -20.33 9.48
C LYS A 168 -3.29 -20.18 10.68
N PRO A 169 -4.60 -19.89 10.47
CA PRO A 169 -5.58 -19.87 11.55
C PRO A 169 -5.69 -21.25 12.21
N GLU A 170 -5.77 -21.27 13.54
CA GLU A 170 -5.92 -22.53 14.30
C GLU A 170 -7.25 -23.21 13.93
N GLY A 171 -7.17 -24.38 13.29
CA GLY A 171 -8.32 -25.14 12.80
C GLY A 171 -8.13 -25.75 11.41
N GLU A 172 -7.17 -25.26 10.62
CA GLU A 172 -6.82 -25.85 9.32
C GLU A 172 -5.59 -26.76 9.47
N ALA A 173 -5.84 -28.04 9.80
CA ALA A 173 -4.85 -29.10 9.58
C ALA A 173 -4.55 -29.21 8.07
N ALA A 174 -3.28 -29.51 7.79
CA ALA A 174 -2.66 -29.56 6.47
C ALA A 174 -3.42 -30.36 5.40
#